data_AF-A0A7Y3IAB7-F1
#
_entry.id   AF-A0A7Y3IAB7-F1
#
_cell.length_a   1.000
_cell.length_b   1.000
_cell.length_c   1.000
_cell.angle_alpha   90.00
_cell.angle_beta   90.00
_cell.angle_gamma   90.00
#
_symmetry.space_group_name_H-M   'P 1'
#
loop_
_entity.id
_entity.type
_entity.pdbx_description
1 polymer ?
#
loop_
_entity_poly.entity_id
_entity_poly.type
_entity_poly.pdbx_seq_one_letter_code
_entity_poly.pdbx_strand_id
1 'polypeptide(L)' 'PLSYLYLQGTSMASPHVAGVAALVINDMGGGSAGAVRTRIQQTADDLGKKGADDDYGKGRINACAAVGC' A
#
# COMPACT_ATOMS: atom_id res chain seq x y z
N PRO A 1 -4.38 -30.47 -9.08
CA PRO A 1 -4.69 -29.08 -8.70
C PRO A 1 -3.71 -28.09 -9.36
N LEU A 2 -4.19 -26.90 -9.72
CA LEU A 2 -3.33 -25.84 -10.26
C LEU A 2 -2.66 -25.12 -9.08
N SER A 3 -1.33 -25.11 -9.02
CA SER A 3 -0.56 -24.46 -7.94
C SER A 3 -0.53 -22.93 -8.05
N TYR A 4 -0.86 -22.39 -9.24
CA TYR A 4 -0.92 -20.97 -9.53
C TYR A 4 -2.11 -20.67 -10.44
N LEU A 5 -2.77 -19.54 -10.18
CA LEU A 5 -3.97 -19.10 -10.89
C LEU A 5 -3.99 -17.57 -10.95
N TYR A 6 -4.60 -17.02 -12.01
CA TYR A 6 -4.97 -15.62 -12.04
C TYR A 6 -6.26 -15.40 -11.24
N LEU A 7 -6.20 -14.45 -10.30
CA LEU A 7 -7.33 -14.06 -9.46
C LEU A 7 -7.47 -12.53 -9.49
N GLN A 8 -8.67 -12.05 -9.20
CA GLN A 8 -8.98 -10.63 -9.13
C GLN A 8 -9.88 -10.34 -7.93
N GLY A 9 -9.80 -9.12 -7.42
CA GLY A 9 -10.62 -8.65 -6.31
C GLY A 9 -9.81 -7.87 -5.29
N THR A 10 -10.49 -7.15 -4.40
CA THR A 10 -9.85 -6.43 -3.29
C THR A 10 -9.06 -7.36 -2.38
N SER A 11 -9.46 -8.63 -2.28
CA SER A 11 -8.68 -9.69 -1.61
C SER A 11 -7.27 -9.90 -2.20
N MET A 12 -7.05 -9.59 -3.48
CA MET A 12 -5.73 -9.65 -4.12
C MET A 12 -4.98 -8.31 -4.04
N ALA A 13 -5.70 -7.19 -3.88
CA ALA A 13 -5.09 -5.89 -3.60
C ALA A 13 -4.52 -5.82 -2.16
N SER A 14 -5.26 -6.32 -1.17
CA SER A 14 -4.87 -6.34 0.25
C SER A 14 -3.46 -6.89 0.53
N PRO A 15 -3.04 -8.06 0.02
CA PRO A 15 -1.69 -8.57 0.28
C PRO A 15 -0.57 -7.70 -0.32
N HIS A 16 -0.82 -6.94 -1.40
CA HIS A 16 0.15 -5.97 -1.91
C HIS A 16 0.35 -4.83 -0.92
N VAL A 17 -0.75 -4.29 -0.34
CA VAL A 17 -0.67 -3.24 0.69
C VAL A 17 0.03 -3.76 1.94
N ALA A 18 -0.28 -4.99 2.36
CA ALA A 18 0.38 -5.63 3.50
C ALA A 18 1.89 -5.84 3.27
N GLY A 19 2.28 -6.24 2.06
CA GLY A 19 3.70 -6.36 1.68
C GLY A 19 4.43 -5.02 1.74
N VAL A 20 3.83 -3.94 1.22
CA VAL A 20 4.41 -2.59 1.32
C VAL A 20 4.50 -2.14 2.78
N ALA A 21 3.49 -2.44 3.61
CA ALA A 21 3.57 -2.15 5.04
C ALA A 21 4.74 -2.86 5.73
N ALA A 22 5.02 -4.13 5.37
CA ALA A 22 6.19 -4.84 5.89
C ALA A 22 7.50 -4.18 5.46
N LEU A 23 7.61 -3.71 4.21
CA LEU A 23 8.79 -2.97 3.74
C LEU A 23 8.99 -1.66 4.52
N VAL A 24 7.91 -0.91 4.75
CA VAL A 24 7.94 0.33 5.54
C VAL A 24 8.33 0.05 6.99
N ILE A 25 7.79 -1.00 7.62
CA ILE A 25 8.18 -1.40 8.98
C ILE A 25 9.68 -1.70 9.04
N ASN A 26 10.21 -2.42 8.06
CA ASN A 26 11.64 -2.73 7.98
C ASN A 26 12.49 -1.46 7.81
N ASP A 27 12.11 -0.58 6.88
CA ASP A 27 12.80 0.69 6.59
C ASP A 27 12.85 1.61 7.83
N MET A 28 11.76 1.69 8.59
CA MET A 28 11.66 2.48 9.81
C MET A 28 12.39 1.86 11.02
N GLY A 29 12.87 0.61 10.93
CA GLY A 29 13.42 -0.12 12.08
C GLY A 29 12.37 -0.51 13.12
N GLY A 30 11.12 -0.71 12.69
CA GLY A 30 9.95 -0.83 13.54
C GLY A 30 9.07 0.43 13.51
N GLY A 31 7.91 0.40 14.18
CA GLY A 31 7.03 1.56 14.22
C GLY A 31 5.63 1.22 14.71
N SER A 32 4.89 2.25 15.12
CA SER A 32 3.47 2.07 15.43
C SER A 32 2.68 1.84 14.14
N ALA A 33 1.58 1.08 14.24
CA ALA A 33 0.69 0.85 13.09
C ALA A 33 0.18 2.16 12.47
N GLY A 34 -0.03 3.20 13.31
CA GLY A 34 -0.43 4.53 12.84
C GLY A 34 0.65 5.22 12.00
N ALA A 35 1.92 5.12 12.39
CA ALA A 35 3.03 5.70 11.65
C ALA A 35 3.20 5.01 10.28
N VAL A 36 3.15 3.67 10.26
CA VAL A 36 3.22 2.87 9.02
C VAL A 36 2.08 3.22 8.07
N ARG A 37 0.84 3.25 8.58
CA ARG A 37 -0.33 3.66 7.79
C ARG A 37 -0.16 5.07 7.21
N THR A 38 0.31 6.01 8.02
CA THR A 38 0.52 7.40 7.60
C THR A 38 1.55 7.50 6.49
N ARG A 39 2.71 6.82 6.62
CA ARG A 39 3.76 6.79 5.60
C ARG A 39 3.22 6.26 4.27
N ILE A 40 2.51 5.13 4.29
CA ILE A 40 1.90 4.54 3.08
C ILE A 40 0.90 5.51 2.43
N GLN A 41 0.04 6.15 3.23
CA GLN A 41 -0.97 7.07 2.74
C GLN A 41 -0.39 8.37 2.16
N GLN A 42 0.72 8.86 2.73
CA GLN A 42 1.36 10.10 2.27
C GLN A 42 2.17 9.92 1.00
N THR A 43 2.54 8.69 0.65
CA THR A 43 3.30 8.40 -0.57
C THR A 43 2.53 7.63 -1.61
N ALA A 44 1.23 7.43 -1.42
CA ALA A 44 0.38 6.89 -2.47
C ALA A 44 0.31 7.86 -3.65
N ASP A 45 0.24 7.31 -4.85
CA ASP A 45 0.00 8.08 -6.07
C ASP A 45 -1.49 8.43 -6.13
N ASP A 46 -1.83 9.72 -6.07
CA ASP A 46 -3.22 10.20 -6.15
C ASP A 46 -3.87 9.80 -7.48
N LEU A 47 -5.02 9.14 -7.40
CA LEU A 47 -5.80 8.64 -8.53
C LEU A 47 -7.26 9.03 -8.35
N GLY A 48 -7.98 9.21 -9.47
CA GLY A 48 -9.38 9.61 -9.41
C GLY A 48 -9.53 11.11 -9.23
N LYS A 49 -10.29 11.54 -8.23
CA LYS A 49 -10.48 12.97 -7.93
C LYS A 49 -9.30 13.43 -7.08
N LYS A 50 -8.76 14.61 -7.40
CA LYS A 50 -7.66 15.20 -6.63
C LYS A 50 -7.95 15.17 -5.13
N GLY A 51 -7.02 14.60 -4.36
CA GLY A 51 -7.14 14.44 -2.93
C GLY A 51 -7.72 13.09 -2.54
N ALA A 52 -8.30 13.00 -1.34
CA ALA A 52 -8.89 11.74 -0.92
C ALA A 52 -10.29 11.57 -1.51
N ASP A 53 -10.58 10.37 -2.03
CA ASP A 53 -11.90 10.01 -2.54
C ASP A 53 -12.38 8.63 -2.08
N ASP A 54 -13.65 8.33 -2.34
CA ASP A 54 -14.33 7.13 -1.82
C ASP A 54 -13.88 5.84 -2.52
N ASP A 55 -13.28 5.94 -3.71
CA ASP A 55 -12.90 4.78 -4.54
C ASP A 55 -11.43 4.38 -4.30
N TYR A 56 -10.53 5.37 -4.27
CA TYR A 56 -9.08 5.18 -4.16
C TYR A 56 -8.52 5.54 -2.78
N GLY A 57 -9.30 6.19 -1.91
CA GLY A 57 -8.85 6.60 -0.59
C GLY A 57 -7.73 7.64 -0.69
N LYS A 58 -6.47 7.23 -0.53
CA LYS A 58 -5.30 8.12 -0.72
C LYS A 58 -4.57 7.89 -2.03
N GLY A 59 -5.09 6.99 -2.87
CA GLY A 59 -4.48 6.62 -4.13
C GLY A 59 -3.86 5.22 -4.12
N ARG A 60 -3.12 4.89 -5.18
CA ARG A 60 -2.43 3.61 -5.32
C ARG A 60 -1.16 3.60 -4.48
N ILE A 61 -0.91 2.51 -3.74
CA ILE A 61 0.35 2.33 -3.00
C ILE A 61 1.57 2.47 -3.93
N ASN A 62 2.60 3.16 -3.45
CA ASN A 62 3.88 3.30 -4.13
C ASN A 62 5.00 2.85 -3.20
N ALA A 63 5.49 1.63 -3.41
CA ALA A 63 6.49 1.01 -2.55
C ALA A 63 7.80 1.81 -2.54
N CYS A 64 8.22 2.31 -3.70
CA CYS A 64 9.48 3.05 -3.85
C CYS A 64 9.45 4.36 -3.07
N ALA A 65 8.39 5.16 -3.27
CA ALA A 65 8.21 6.39 -2.52
C ALA A 65 8.06 6.13 -1.01
N ALA A 66 7.49 4.97 -0.63
CA ALA A 66 7.29 4.59 0.76
C ALA A 66 8.58 4.21 1.52
N VAL A 67 9.65 3.78 0.84
CA VAL A 67 10.92 3.35 1.47
C VAL A 67 12.17 4.07 0.95
N GLY A 68 12.01 5.04 0.05
CA GLY A 68 13.13 5.88 -0.42
C GLY A 68 14.04 5.17 -1.42
N CYS A 69 13.52 4.91 -2.62
CA CYS A 69 14.35 5.05 -3.82
C CYS A 69 14.22 6.49 -4.38
#